data_AF-A0A226HV35-F1
#
_entry.id   AF-A0A226HV35-F1
#
_cell.length_a   1.000
_cell.length_b   1.000
_cell.length_c   1.000
_cell.angle_alpha   90.00
_cell.angle_beta   90.00
_cell.angle_gamma   90.00
#
_symmetry.space_group_name_H-M   'P 1'
#
loop_
_entity.id
_entity.type
_entity.pdbx_description
1 polymer ?
#
loop_
_entity_poly.entity_id
_entity_poly.type
_entity_poly.pdbx_seq_one_letter_code
_entity_poly.pdbx_strand_id
1 'polypeptide(L)'
;MKKITLCLLFFSMSLTAIMAQNYTPTEGNLKNRKEFQDDKFGMFIHFGPYSVLGNGEWIMNNQNIKVTEYGRLINVFNPQDFDAKKWVSIAKSAGMKYITFTTRHHDGFSNFDTKLSDWKITNTHFKRDLLKELADECHKEGIKLFCYYSLLDWTRSDYQYETGKTGKGTGRTQKSDWESYIRFMKGQLTELLTNYGEIGGIWFDGHWDQLDNDTDKTLQSKVNWHYDDIYKLIHSLQPNCLISNNHHLTPIQGEDFQAFEKDLPGGNSTGFGGQSVSQLPLETCETMNNSWGFNINDRKYKSTKDLIHYLINAASLNANFLLNVGPMADGTIQPEFVETLKEIGVWMGKNGNTIYGTRGNVMKPQDWGVFTAKDKTWFAHIIKTPNQTDYIFIPEMKQKIKKCYLMDSKKELKFKQQPEGTFVYLNGVKFDAIDTIIEMQIQ
;
A
#
# COMPACT_ATOMS: atom_id res chain seq x y z
N MET A 1 41.19 -43.07 61.71
CA MET A 1 40.72 -43.87 60.57
C MET A 1 39.46 -43.22 59.98
N LYS A 2 39.48 -42.99 58.66
CA LYS A 2 38.35 -42.79 57.71
C LYS A 2 37.52 -41.50 57.89
N LYS A 3 37.82 -40.42 57.14
CA LYS A 3 37.42 -40.11 55.74
C LYS A 3 35.90 -40.14 55.52
N ILE A 4 35.26 -38.97 55.44
CA ILE A 4 34.06 -38.75 54.63
C ILE A 4 34.31 -37.48 53.80
N THR A 5 34.60 -37.70 52.53
CA THR A 5 34.76 -36.69 51.49
C THR A 5 33.35 -36.37 50.96
N LEU A 6 32.90 -35.13 51.12
CA LEU A 6 31.65 -34.66 50.54
C LEU A 6 31.94 -34.19 49.10
N CYS A 7 31.59 -35.01 48.11
CA CYS A 7 31.63 -34.62 46.70
C CYS A 7 30.47 -33.67 46.40
N LEU A 8 30.77 -32.37 46.28
CA LEU A 8 29.90 -31.38 45.64
C LEU A 8 30.01 -31.56 44.12
N LEU A 9 28.99 -32.20 43.52
CA LEU A 9 28.76 -32.21 42.09
C LEU A 9 28.22 -30.82 41.68
N PHE A 10 29.11 -29.96 41.18
CA PHE A 10 28.72 -28.77 40.42
C PHE A 10 28.23 -29.23 39.05
N PHE A 11 26.92 -29.26 38.86
CA PHE A 11 26.30 -29.37 37.54
C PHE A 11 26.18 -27.95 36.97
N SER A 12 27.16 -27.51 36.18
CA SER A 12 27.07 -26.27 35.43
C SER A 12 26.12 -26.46 34.25
N MET A 13 24.82 -26.23 34.47
CA MET A 13 23.87 -26.02 33.38
C MET A 13 24.22 -24.71 32.68
N SER A 14 24.82 -24.81 31.51
CA SER A 14 24.99 -23.70 30.58
C SER A 14 23.59 -23.28 30.11
N LEU A 15 23.02 -22.26 30.75
CA LEU A 15 21.87 -21.53 30.23
C LEU A 15 22.35 -20.78 28.99
N THR A 16 22.29 -21.42 27.82
CA THR A 16 22.20 -20.67 26.56
C THR A 16 20.85 -19.99 26.58
N ALA A 17 20.82 -18.72 27.00
CA ALA A 17 19.70 -17.84 26.74
C ALA A 17 19.48 -17.86 25.23
N ILE A 18 18.38 -18.47 24.80
CA ILE A 18 17.88 -18.34 23.43
C ILE A 18 17.47 -16.87 23.31
N MET A 19 18.41 -16.01 22.93
CA MET A 19 18.06 -14.68 22.47
C MET A 19 17.26 -14.88 21.19
N ALA A 20 16.01 -14.41 21.19
CA ALA A 20 15.23 -14.28 19.97
C ALA A 20 16.11 -13.57 18.93
N GLN A 21 16.36 -14.23 17.80
CA GLN A 21 17.17 -13.63 16.75
C GLN A 21 16.44 -12.40 16.22
N ASN A 22 17.01 -11.22 16.47
CA ASN A 22 16.55 -9.97 15.88
C ASN A 22 16.54 -10.14 14.34
N TYR A 23 15.39 -9.89 13.69
CA TYR A 23 15.28 -9.86 12.23
C TYR A 23 16.36 -8.96 11.63
N THR A 24 17.07 -9.52 10.65
CA THR A 24 18.05 -8.81 9.83
C THR A 24 17.65 -9.00 8.37
N PRO A 25 17.28 -7.92 7.64
CA PRO A 25 16.89 -8.03 6.23
C PRO A 25 18.07 -8.49 5.37
N THR A 26 17.78 -9.27 4.32
CA THR A 26 18.79 -9.67 3.33
C THR A 26 19.20 -8.47 2.46
N GLU A 27 20.34 -8.57 1.77
CA GLU A 27 20.76 -7.57 0.78
C GLU A 27 19.71 -7.39 -0.33
N GLY A 28 19.07 -8.49 -0.75
CA GLY A 28 18.00 -8.47 -1.75
C GLY A 28 16.74 -7.76 -1.25
N ASN A 29 16.35 -7.97 0.02
CA ASN A 29 15.26 -7.21 0.64
C ASN A 29 15.59 -5.71 0.71
N LEU A 30 16.79 -5.33 1.15
CA LEU A 30 17.22 -3.92 1.19
C LEU A 30 17.22 -3.27 -0.20
N LYS A 31 17.64 -4.01 -1.23
CA LYS A 31 17.54 -3.59 -2.62
C LYS A 31 16.08 -3.38 -3.03
N ASN A 32 15.20 -4.32 -2.71
CA ASN A 32 13.77 -4.23 -3.02
C ASN A 32 13.11 -3.04 -2.31
N ARG A 33 13.47 -2.73 -1.06
CA ARG A 33 13.03 -1.53 -0.34
C ARG A 33 13.44 -0.25 -1.07
N LYS A 34 14.68 -0.18 -1.56
CA LYS A 34 15.17 0.97 -2.32
C LYS A 34 14.42 1.12 -3.64
N GLU A 35 14.26 0.03 -4.40
CA GLU A 35 13.52 0.05 -5.67
C GLU A 35 12.06 0.45 -5.45
N PHE A 36 11.40 -0.10 -4.42
CA PHE A 36 10.06 0.32 -4.05
C PHE A 36 9.99 1.81 -3.77
N GLN A 37 10.94 2.38 -3.02
CA GLN A 37 10.99 3.83 -2.78
C GLN A 37 11.25 4.65 -4.08
N ASP A 38 11.87 4.05 -5.08
CA ASP A 38 12.12 4.68 -6.39
C ASP A 38 10.90 4.59 -7.33
N ASP A 39 10.03 3.58 -7.13
CA ASP A 39 8.86 3.28 -7.96
C ASP A 39 7.75 4.34 -7.86
N LYS A 40 7.53 4.93 -6.68
CA LYS A 40 6.62 6.05 -6.36
C LYS A 40 5.13 5.88 -6.65
N PHE A 41 4.71 5.06 -7.60
CA PHE A 41 3.30 5.01 -8.03
C PHE A 41 2.88 3.57 -8.35
N GLY A 42 1.79 3.11 -7.73
CA GLY A 42 1.26 1.76 -7.88
C GLY A 42 -0.28 1.73 -7.99
N MET A 43 -0.80 0.59 -8.43
CA MET A 43 -2.24 0.33 -8.54
C MET A 43 -2.71 -0.58 -7.41
N PHE A 44 -3.71 -0.16 -6.64
CA PHE A 44 -4.43 -1.07 -5.75
C PHE A 44 -5.63 -1.64 -6.51
N ILE A 45 -5.94 -2.92 -6.32
CA ILE A 45 -7.12 -3.54 -6.90
C ILE A 45 -7.89 -4.26 -5.80
N HIS A 46 -9.08 -3.75 -5.48
CA HIS A 46 -10.04 -4.41 -4.60
C HIS A 46 -11.12 -5.12 -5.42
N PHE A 47 -10.97 -6.43 -5.54
CA PHE A 47 -11.89 -7.27 -6.29
C PHE A 47 -12.32 -8.52 -5.51
N GLY A 48 -13.58 -8.92 -5.67
CA GLY A 48 -14.17 -10.07 -4.99
C GLY A 48 -15.69 -10.12 -5.13
N PRO A 49 -16.38 -11.08 -4.48
CA PRO A 49 -17.81 -11.28 -4.61
C PRO A 49 -18.66 -10.07 -4.21
N TYR A 50 -18.16 -9.20 -3.32
CA TYR A 50 -18.81 -7.93 -2.98
C TYR A 50 -19.10 -7.03 -4.19
N SER A 51 -18.32 -7.18 -5.29
CA SER A 51 -18.57 -6.46 -6.53
C SER A 51 -19.92 -6.83 -7.17
N VAL A 52 -20.45 -8.03 -6.95
CA VAL A 52 -21.78 -8.44 -7.40
C VAL A 52 -22.87 -7.62 -6.73
N LEU A 53 -22.68 -7.31 -5.44
CA LEU A 53 -23.63 -6.52 -4.66
C LEU A 53 -23.50 -5.01 -4.92
N GLY A 54 -22.36 -4.58 -5.47
CA GLY A 54 -22.16 -3.21 -5.95
C GLY A 54 -22.30 -2.14 -4.86
N ASN A 55 -21.91 -2.44 -3.61
CA ASN A 55 -22.04 -1.51 -2.48
C ASN A 55 -20.80 -1.53 -1.57
N GLY A 56 -19.63 -1.66 -2.18
CA GLY A 56 -18.35 -1.72 -1.47
C GLY A 56 -18.10 -3.06 -0.76
N GLU A 57 -16.85 -3.25 -0.38
CA GLU A 57 -16.27 -4.47 0.19
C GLU A 57 -16.70 -4.75 1.64
N TRP A 58 -17.15 -3.72 2.37
CA TRP A 58 -17.66 -3.85 3.74
C TRP A 58 -19.15 -4.25 3.81
N ILE A 59 -19.82 -4.47 2.68
CA ILE A 59 -21.28 -4.72 2.65
C ILE A 59 -21.71 -5.89 3.55
N MET A 60 -20.93 -6.97 3.61
CA MET A 60 -21.24 -8.13 4.44
C MET A 60 -21.35 -7.74 5.93
N ASN A 61 -20.40 -6.95 6.42
CA ASN A 61 -20.41 -6.42 7.78
C ASN A 61 -21.53 -5.39 7.97
N ASN A 62 -21.61 -4.39 7.10
CA ASN A 62 -22.47 -3.23 7.27
C ASN A 62 -23.97 -3.58 7.21
N GLN A 63 -24.33 -4.63 6.47
CA GLN A 63 -25.71 -5.11 6.37
C GLN A 63 -25.96 -6.38 7.19
N ASN A 64 -25.00 -6.83 8.01
CA ASN A 64 -25.11 -8.07 8.79
C ASN A 64 -25.52 -9.27 7.91
N ILE A 65 -24.93 -9.37 6.72
CA ILE A 65 -25.21 -10.50 5.82
C ILE A 65 -24.57 -11.74 6.43
N LYS A 66 -25.39 -12.75 6.69
CA LYS A 66 -24.92 -14.01 7.25
C LYS A 66 -24.04 -14.76 6.26
N VAL A 67 -23.10 -15.56 6.78
CA VAL A 67 -22.19 -16.40 5.97
C VAL A 67 -22.96 -17.27 4.98
N THR A 68 -24.09 -17.84 5.39
CA THR A 68 -24.94 -18.70 4.55
C THR A 68 -25.55 -17.97 3.35
N GLU A 69 -25.99 -16.73 3.52
CA GLU A 69 -26.56 -15.91 2.47
C GLU A 69 -25.47 -15.35 1.55
N TYR A 70 -24.38 -14.83 2.13
CA TYR A 70 -23.25 -14.30 1.38
C TYR A 70 -22.56 -15.38 0.54
N GLY A 71 -22.48 -16.61 1.06
CA GLY A 71 -21.95 -17.78 0.36
C GLY A 71 -22.68 -18.12 -0.94
N ARG A 72 -23.93 -17.66 -1.13
CA ARG A 72 -24.66 -17.86 -2.41
C ARG A 72 -24.02 -17.11 -3.57
N LEU A 73 -23.18 -16.10 -3.30
CA LEU A 73 -22.48 -15.33 -4.33
C LEU A 73 -21.53 -16.19 -5.18
N ILE A 74 -21.09 -17.37 -4.70
CA ILE A 74 -20.28 -18.29 -5.50
C ILE A 74 -20.96 -18.72 -6.81
N ASN A 75 -22.30 -18.71 -6.83
CA ASN A 75 -23.11 -19.12 -7.98
C ASN A 75 -23.39 -17.99 -8.97
N VAL A 76 -23.02 -16.75 -8.65
CA VAL A 76 -23.31 -15.57 -9.50
C VAL A 76 -22.08 -14.74 -9.79
N PHE A 77 -21.06 -14.79 -8.93
CA PHE A 77 -19.79 -14.13 -9.19
C PHE A 77 -19.05 -14.85 -10.31
N ASN A 78 -18.96 -14.20 -11.46
CA ASN A 78 -18.34 -14.76 -12.66
C ASN A 78 -17.68 -13.62 -13.44
N PRO A 79 -16.38 -13.35 -13.25
CA PRO A 79 -15.70 -12.32 -14.01
C PRO A 79 -15.41 -12.73 -15.46
N GLN A 80 -16.45 -12.89 -16.28
CA GLN A 80 -16.28 -13.40 -17.65
C GLN A 80 -15.41 -12.51 -18.56
N ASP A 81 -15.32 -11.22 -18.25
CA ASP A 81 -14.60 -10.21 -19.04
C ASP A 81 -13.23 -9.86 -18.43
N PHE A 82 -12.81 -10.57 -17.37
CA PHE A 82 -11.48 -10.43 -16.79
C PHE A 82 -10.38 -10.79 -17.82
N ASP A 83 -9.40 -9.91 -17.89
CA ASP A 83 -8.21 -10.04 -18.72
C ASP A 83 -7.01 -9.41 -17.98
N ALA A 84 -6.09 -10.26 -17.52
CA ALA A 84 -4.87 -9.83 -16.82
C ALA A 84 -4.04 -8.85 -17.65
N LYS A 85 -3.96 -9.04 -18.98
CA LYS A 85 -3.24 -8.14 -19.88
C LYS A 85 -3.87 -6.76 -19.91
N LYS A 86 -5.20 -6.66 -19.88
CA LYS A 86 -5.87 -5.35 -19.79
C LYS A 86 -5.55 -4.65 -18.48
N TRP A 87 -5.66 -5.34 -17.34
CA TRP A 87 -5.36 -4.74 -16.03
C TRP A 87 -3.91 -4.25 -15.95
N VAL A 88 -2.94 -5.08 -16.35
CA VAL A 88 -1.52 -4.72 -16.35
C VAL A 88 -1.23 -3.60 -17.35
N SER A 89 -1.84 -3.62 -18.53
CA SER A 89 -1.71 -2.54 -19.52
C SER A 89 -2.26 -1.21 -19.01
N ILE A 90 -3.37 -1.22 -18.29
CA ILE A 90 -3.96 -0.01 -17.68
C ILE A 90 -2.95 0.58 -16.68
N ALA A 91 -2.43 -0.23 -15.74
CA ALA A 91 -1.42 0.20 -14.78
C ALA A 91 -0.18 0.80 -15.47
N LYS A 92 0.38 0.09 -16.46
CA LYS A 92 1.57 0.54 -17.21
C LYS A 92 1.32 1.86 -17.93
N SER A 93 0.17 1.99 -18.60
CA SER A 93 -0.18 3.20 -19.33
C SER A 93 -0.33 4.42 -18.41
N ALA A 94 -0.75 4.21 -17.16
CA ALA A 94 -0.83 5.25 -16.14
C ALA A 94 0.54 5.62 -15.54
N GLY A 95 1.60 4.85 -15.83
CA GLY A 95 2.92 5.00 -15.25
C GLY A 95 3.13 4.24 -13.93
N MET A 96 2.19 3.39 -13.51
CA MET A 96 2.37 2.61 -12.28
C MET A 96 3.47 1.54 -12.46
N LYS A 97 4.19 1.25 -11.37
CA LYS A 97 5.35 0.34 -11.36
C LYS A 97 5.09 -0.98 -10.63
N TYR A 98 4.04 -1.02 -9.83
CA TYR A 98 3.62 -2.20 -9.08
C TYR A 98 2.10 -2.24 -8.96
N ILE A 99 1.58 -3.44 -8.69
CA ILE A 99 0.16 -3.71 -8.44
C ILE A 99 0.05 -4.38 -7.08
N THR A 100 -0.85 -3.91 -6.23
CA THR A 100 -1.29 -4.61 -5.01
C THR A 100 -2.68 -5.15 -5.25
N PHE A 101 -2.85 -6.47 -5.18
CA PHE A 101 -4.11 -7.15 -5.50
C PHE A 101 -4.69 -7.87 -4.28
N THR A 102 -6.00 -7.69 -4.03
CA THR A 102 -6.72 -8.39 -2.96
C THR A 102 -6.81 -9.89 -3.22
N THR A 103 -5.84 -10.66 -2.72
CA THR A 103 -5.87 -12.13 -2.78
C THR A 103 -6.95 -12.70 -1.87
N ARG A 104 -7.17 -12.05 -0.72
CA ARG A 104 -8.22 -12.35 0.24
C ARG A 104 -8.61 -11.07 0.99
N HIS A 105 -9.89 -10.70 0.98
CA HIS A 105 -10.42 -9.58 1.77
C HIS A 105 -11.11 -10.10 3.04
N HIS A 106 -11.66 -9.19 3.87
CA HIS A 106 -12.33 -9.53 5.13
C HIS A 106 -13.49 -10.52 4.97
N ASP A 107 -14.14 -10.56 3.81
CA ASP A 107 -15.20 -11.53 3.50
C ASP A 107 -14.67 -12.96 3.28
N GLY A 108 -13.36 -13.18 3.45
CA GLY A 108 -12.71 -14.47 3.41
C GLY A 108 -12.64 -15.12 2.02
N PHE A 109 -13.08 -14.46 0.96
CA PHE A 109 -13.04 -15.05 -0.38
C PHE A 109 -11.62 -15.03 -0.93
N SER A 110 -11.13 -16.19 -1.41
CA SER A 110 -9.80 -16.29 -2.03
C SER A 110 -9.86 -16.10 -3.54
N ASN A 111 -9.24 -15.04 -4.08
CA ASN A 111 -9.09 -14.79 -5.52
C ASN A 111 -7.99 -15.64 -6.18
N PHE A 112 -7.65 -16.78 -5.58
CA PHE A 112 -6.59 -17.69 -6.02
C PHE A 112 -6.97 -19.15 -5.69
N ASP A 113 -6.36 -20.14 -6.35
CA ASP A 113 -6.73 -21.56 -6.19
C ASP A 113 -6.15 -22.22 -4.92
N THR A 114 -6.49 -21.70 -3.74
CA THR A 114 -6.11 -22.30 -2.46
C THR A 114 -6.66 -23.72 -2.29
N LYS A 115 -5.90 -24.62 -1.66
CA LYS A 115 -6.38 -25.96 -1.25
C LYS A 115 -6.99 -25.98 0.15
N LEU A 116 -7.00 -24.83 0.84
CA LEU A 116 -7.38 -24.72 2.25
C LEU A 116 -8.81 -24.22 2.48
N SER A 117 -9.53 -23.85 1.42
CA SER A 117 -10.91 -23.34 1.49
C SER A 117 -11.66 -23.59 0.18
N ASP A 118 -12.95 -23.91 0.28
CA ASP A 118 -13.86 -23.95 -0.88
C ASP A 118 -14.45 -22.58 -1.24
N TRP A 119 -14.30 -21.59 -0.36
CA TRP A 119 -14.70 -20.20 -0.62
C TRP A 119 -13.62 -19.47 -1.42
N LYS A 120 -13.54 -19.80 -2.72
CA LYS A 120 -12.49 -19.36 -3.65
C LYS A 120 -12.95 -19.21 -5.09
N ILE A 121 -12.18 -18.48 -5.89
CA ILE A 121 -12.50 -18.13 -7.28
C ILE A 121 -12.67 -19.33 -8.22
N THR A 122 -11.86 -20.37 -8.08
CA THR A 122 -11.94 -21.58 -8.93
C THR A 122 -13.19 -22.41 -8.69
N ASN A 123 -13.89 -22.19 -7.57
CA ASN A 123 -15.16 -22.85 -7.29
C ASN A 123 -16.37 -22.09 -7.87
N THR A 124 -16.21 -20.84 -8.33
CA THR A 124 -17.25 -20.08 -9.05
C THR A 124 -17.49 -20.58 -10.48
N HIS A 125 -18.36 -19.95 -11.26
CA HIS A 125 -18.51 -20.24 -12.69
C HIS A 125 -17.30 -19.83 -13.55
N PHE A 126 -16.41 -18.98 -13.02
CA PHE A 126 -15.22 -18.52 -13.72
C PHE A 126 -14.16 -19.62 -13.88
N LYS A 127 -14.04 -20.52 -12.89
CA LYS A 127 -13.17 -21.72 -12.86
C LYS A 127 -11.65 -21.50 -13.00
N ARG A 128 -11.21 -20.32 -13.40
CA ARG A 128 -9.81 -19.94 -13.59
C ARG A 128 -9.19 -19.39 -12.32
N ASP A 129 -7.87 -19.52 -12.21
CA ASP A 129 -7.09 -18.91 -11.14
C ASP A 129 -6.70 -17.48 -11.55
N LEU A 130 -7.48 -16.51 -11.06
CA LEU A 130 -7.32 -15.09 -11.39
C LEU A 130 -5.95 -14.56 -10.97
N LEU A 131 -5.49 -14.89 -9.75
CA LEU A 131 -4.19 -14.45 -9.27
C LEU A 131 -3.06 -15.03 -10.12
N LYS A 132 -3.16 -16.30 -10.55
CA LYS A 132 -2.14 -16.90 -11.41
C LYS A 132 -2.00 -16.17 -12.74
N GLU A 133 -3.11 -15.86 -13.39
CA GLU A 133 -3.09 -15.10 -14.65
C GLU A 133 -2.52 -13.68 -14.47
N LEU A 134 -2.87 -13.02 -13.36
CA LEU A 134 -2.32 -11.70 -13.04
C LEU A 134 -0.82 -11.75 -12.74
N ALA A 135 -0.35 -12.74 -11.97
CA ALA A 135 1.06 -12.92 -11.66
C ALA A 135 1.90 -13.17 -12.92
N ASP A 136 1.43 -14.07 -13.80
CA ASP A 136 2.13 -14.40 -15.04
C ASP A 136 2.27 -13.17 -15.96
N GLU A 137 1.21 -12.36 -16.08
CA GLU A 137 1.27 -11.14 -16.89
C GLU A 137 2.12 -10.03 -16.22
N CYS A 138 2.06 -9.88 -14.90
CA CYS A 138 2.93 -8.98 -14.15
C CYS A 138 4.42 -9.30 -14.38
N HIS A 139 4.80 -10.58 -14.28
CA HIS A 139 6.18 -11.02 -14.52
C HIS A 139 6.60 -10.78 -15.97
N LYS A 140 5.73 -11.09 -16.92
CA LYS A 140 5.99 -10.85 -18.35
C LYS A 140 6.21 -9.37 -18.66
N GLU A 141 5.44 -8.49 -18.03
CA GLU A 141 5.43 -7.05 -18.34
C GLU A 141 6.36 -6.22 -17.44
N GLY A 142 7.05 -6.86 -16.49
CA GLY A 142 8.00 -6.24 -15.57
C GLY A 142 7.33 -5.38 -14.49
N ILE A 143 6.12 -5.75 -14.06
CA ILE A 143 5.38 -5.08 -12.98
C ILE A 143 5.46 -5.94 -11.72
N LYS A 144 5.88 -5.33 -10.61
CA LYS A 144 5.93 -6.04 -9.32
C LYS A 144 4.51 -6.29 -8.82
N LEU A 145 4.22 -7.53 -8.42
CA LEU A 145 2.93 -7.90 -7.83
C LEU A 145 3.06 -8.04 -6.31
N PHE A 146 2.21 -7.32 -5.59
CA PHE A 146 2.03 -7.41 -4.15
C PHE A 146 0.70 -8.11 -3.88
N CYS A 147 0.69 -9.02 -2.91
CA CYS A 147 -0.51 -9.71 -2.47
C CYS A 147 -1.07 -8.99 -1.24
N TYR A 148 -2.20 -8.32 -1.39
CA TYR A 148 -2.99 -7.93 -0.22
C TYR A 148 -3.62 -9.18 0.39
N TYR A 149 -3.48 -9.32 1.70
CA TYR A 149 -4.01 -10.43 2.47
C TYR A 149 -4.67 -9.94 3.74
N SER A 150 -5.98 -10.19 3.88
CA SER A 150 -6.65 -9.84 5.11
C SER A 150 -6.32 -10.79 6.27
N LEU A 151 -5.85 -10.22 7.37
CA LEU A 151 -5.72 -10.90 8.66
C LEU A 151 -7.09 -11.17 9.30
N LEU A 152 -8.09 -10.35 8.99
CA LEU A 152 -9.47 -10.44 9.45
C LEU A 152 -10.26 -11.42 8.57
N ASP A 153 -11.15 -12.21 9.18
CA ASP A 153 -12.06 -13.08 8.45
C ASP A 153 -13.49 -13.05 9.04
N TRP A 154 -14.47 -12.72 8.21
CA TRP A 154 -15.89 -12.66 8.56
C TRP A 154 -16.65 -13.96 8.32
N THR A 155 -16.04 -14.92 7.63
CA THR A 155 -16.69 -16.19 7.24
C THR A 155 -16.28 -17.35 8.11
N ARG A 156 -15.02 -17.38 8.53
CA ARG A 156 -14.47 -18.48 9.31
C ARG A 156 -14.88 -18.41 10.77
N SER A 157 -15.26 -19.56 11.32
CA SER A 157 -15.57 -19.72 12.74
C SER A 157 -14.33 -19.85 13.62
N ASP A 158 -13.20 -20.30 13.07
CA ASP A 158 -11.95 -20.44 13.82
C ASP A 158 -11.19 -19.12 14.01
N TYR A 159 -11.49 -18.08 13.22
CA TYR A 159 -11.10 -16.70 13.54
C TYR A 159 -11.70 -16.24 14.87
N GLN A 160 -10.95 -15.50 15.69
CA GLN A 160 -11.38 -15.03 17.02
C GLN A 160 -12.43 -13.90 16.93
N TYR A 161 -13.60 -14.22 16.41
CA TYR A 161 -14.68 -13.25 16.19
C TYR A 161 -15.37 -12.83 17.48
N GLU A 162 -15.21 -13.56 18.59
CA GLU A 162 -15.79 -13.21 19.90
C GLU A 162 -15.19 -11.90 20.43
N THR A 163 -13.88 -11.70 20.26
CA THR A 163 -13.15 -10.50 20.69
C THR A 163 -13.00 -9.43 19.62
N GLY A 164 -13.07 -9.83 18.33
CA GLY A 164 -13.06 -8.90 17.19
C GLY A 164 -14.22 -7.90 17.24
N LYS A 165 -14.13 -6.76 16.57
CA LYS A 165 -15.18 -5.71 16.57
C LYS A 165 -16.17 -5.86 15.42
N THR A 166 -15.75 -6.47 14.32
CA THR A 166 -16.48 -6.52 13.06
C THR A 166 -17.04 -7.91 12.79
N GLY A 167 -17.90 -8.02 11.77
CA GLY A 167 -18.48 -9.28 11.36
C GLY A 167 -19.37 -9.94 12.42
N LYS A 168 -19.90 -9.17 13.38
CA LYS A 168 -20.75 -9.68 14.48
C LYS A 168 -22.11 -10.20 14.01
N GLY A 169 -22.67 -9.60 12.95
CA GLY A 169 -23.95 -10.01 12.37
C GLY A 169 -23.86 -11.16 11.36
N THR A 170 -22.68 -11.75 11.16
CA THR A 170 -22.45 -12.79 10.13
C THR A 170 -23.07 -14.14 10.49
N GLY A 171 -23.63 -14.29 11.70
CA GLY A 171 -24.32 -15.52 12.13
C GLY A 171 -23.38 -16.64 12.61
N ARG A 172 -22.11 -16.33 12.90
CA ARG A 172 -21.16 -17.28 13.51
C ARG A 172 -21.52 -17.55 14.98
N THR A 173 -21.62 -18.83 15.35
CA THR A 173 -21.97 -19.29 16.70
C THR A 173 -21.01 -20.31 17.29
N GLN A 174 -20.15 -20.89 16.45
CA GLN A 174 -19.17 -21.89 16.87
C GLN A 174 -18.03 -21.20 17.61
N LYS A 175 -17.55 -21.80 18.70
CA LYS A 175 -16.38 -21.29 19.43
C LYS A 175 -15.16 -21.25 18.50
N SER A 176 -14.41 -20.15 18.55
CA SER A 176 -13.18 -19.99 17.78
C SER A 176 -12.04 -20.90 18.21
N ASP A 177 -11.11 -21.13 17.28
CA ASP A 177 -9.85 -21.84 17.46
C ASP A 177 -8.76 -21.01 16.77
N TRP A 178 -8.19 -20.08 17.54
CA TRP A 178 -7.24 -19.11 17.02
C TRP A 178 -6.02 -19.76 16.36
N GLU A 179 -5.49 -20.83 16.95
CA GLU A 179 -4.32 -21.53 16.41
C GLU A 179 -4.64 -22.32 15.13
N SER A 180 -5.89 -22.77 14.95
CA SER A 180 -6.38 -23.25 13.66
C SER A 180 -6.35 -22.14 12.61
N TYR A 181 -6.86 -20.95 12.94
CA TYR A 181 -6.87 -19.82 12.01
C TYR A 181 -5.46 -19.36 11.61
N ILE A 182 -4.53 -19.29 12.58
CA ILE A 182 -3.12 -18.96 12.32
C ILE A 182 -2.47 -20.00 11.40
N ARG A 183 -2.71 -21.30 11.60
CA ARG A 183 -2.23 -22.36 10.68
C ARG A 183 -2.83 -22.21 9.28
N PHE A 184 -4.12 -21.92 9.18
CA PHE A 184 -4.78 -21.67 7.90
C PHE A 184 -4.12 -20.52 7.15
N MET A 185 -3.91 -19.39 7.82
CA MET A 185 -3.24 -18.21 7.24
C MET A 185 -1.80 -18.50 6.82
N LYS A 186 -0.99 -19.16 7.67
CA LYS A 186 0.37 -19.58 7.31
C LYS A 186 0.37 -20.51 6.10
N GLY A 187 -0.62 -21.39 5.99
CA GLY A 187 -0.83 -22.25 4.82
C GLY A 187 -1.13 -21.45 3.55
N GLN A 188 -2.07 -20.50 3.60
CA GLN A 188 -2.39 -19.65 2.44
C GLN A 188 -1.21 -18.78 2.02
N LEU A 189 -0.48 -18.18 2.97
CA LEU A 189 0.74 -17.42 2.69
C LEU A 189 1.82 -18.30 2.04
N THR A 190 1.92 -19.57 2.45
CA THR A 190 2.82 -20.53 1.79
C THR A 190 2.42 -20.77 0.34
N GLU A 191 1.12 -20.97 0.06
CA GLU A 191 0.64 -21.12 -1.32
C GLU A 191 0.93 -19.87 -2.18
N LEU A 192 0.66 -18.67 -1.63
CA LEU A 192 0.92 -17.40 -2.31
C LEU A 192 2.40 -17.22 -2.67
N LEU A 193 3.31 -17.61 -1.76
CA LEU A 193 4.75 -17.43 -1.93
C LEU A 193 5.45 -18.58 -2.63
N THR A 194 4.75 -19.65 -3.01
CA THR A 194 5.35 -20.81 -3.70
C THR A 194 4.74 -21.13 -5.06
N ASN A 195 3.48 -20.77 -5.32
CA ASN A 195 2.77 -21.14 -6.55
C ASN A 195 2.68 -20.02 -7.60
N TYR A 196 2.99 -18.78 -7.23
CA TYR A 196 2.75 -17.58 -8.07
C TYR A 196 4.03 -16.87 -8.49
N GLY A 197 5.19 -17.54 -8.41
CA GLY A 197 6.50 -16.97 -8.74
C GLY A 197 6.97 -15.90 -7.74
N GLU A 198 7.81 -14.96 -8.19
CA GLU A 198 8.30 -13.88 -7.32
C GLU A 198 7.16 -12.92 -6.95
N ILE A 199 6.98 -12.68 -5.65
CA ILE A 199 6.01 -11.73 -5.11
C ILE A 199 6.80 -10.54 -4.54
N GLY A 200 6.44 -9.33 -4.96
CA GLY A 200 7.08 -8.09 -4.54
C GLY A 200 6.84 -7.78 -3.06
N GLY A 201 5.67 -8.16 -2.54
CA GLY A 201 5.39 -8.05 -1.12
C GLY A 201 4.04 -8.61 -0.67
N ILE A 202 3.89 -8.78 0.64
CA ILE A 202 2.61 -9.05 1.30
C ILE A 202 2.15 -7.76 2.00
N TRP A 203 0.92 -7.34 1.69
CA TRP A 203 0.28 -6.16 2.27
C TRP A 203 -0.86 -6.64 3.19
N PHE A 204 -0.63 -6.62 4.49
CA PHE A 204 -1.57 -7.14 5.48
C PHE A 204 -2.60 -6.13 5.93
N ASP A 205 -3.80 -6.63 6.24
CA ASP A 205 -4.90 -5.81 6.72
C ASP A 205 -5.85 -6.65 7.60
N GLY A 206 -5.89 -6.42 8.91
CA GLY A 206 -7.01 -6.88 9.77
C GLY A 206 -6.80 -6.59 11.26
N HIS A 207 -5.62 -6.10 11.62
CA HIS A 207 -5.14 -6.01 13.00
C HIS A 207 -6.09 -5.28 13.96
N TRP A 208 -6.57 -4.11 13.53
CA TRP A 208 -7.38 -3.17 14.33
C TRP A 208 -8.73 -3.76 14.74
N ASP A 209 -9.20 -4.85 14.09
CA ASP A 209 -10.39 -5.59 14.51
C ASP A 209 -10.25 -6.14 15.94
N GLN A 210 -9.02 -6.51 16.33
CA GLN A 210 -8.71 -7.08 17.64
C GLN A 210 -8.25 -6.03 18.66
N LEU A 211 -8.44 -4.74 18.38
CA LEU A 211 -8.23 -3.63 19.32
C LEU A 211 -9.57 -3.13 19.85
N ASP A 212 -9.60 -2.48 21.02
CA ASP A 212 -10.83 -1.84 21.53
C ASP A 212 -11.28 -0.65 20.67
N ASN A 213 -10.33 0.13 20.18
CA ASN A 213 -10.55 1.18 19.20
C ASN A 213 -9.29 1.31 18.33
N ASP A 214 -9.36 2.12 17.29
CA ASP A 214 -8.26 2.33 16.33
C ASP A 214 -7.59 3.71 16.51
N THR A 215 -8.11 4.53 17.43
CA THR A 215 -7.63 5.89 17.67
C THR A 215 -6.51 5.93 18.71
N ASP A 216 -6.54 5.03 19.70
CA ASP A 216 -5.52 4.89 20.73
C ASP A 216 -4.41 3.95 20.26
N LYS A 217 -3.28 4.55 19.86
CA LYS A 217 -2.12 3.84 19.31
C LYS A 217 -1.28 3.11 20.36
N THR A 218 -1.71 3.12 21.63
CA THR A 218 -1.05 2.37 22.73
C THR A 218 -1.69 1.02 23.00
N LEU A 219 -2.87 0.76 22.42
CA LEU A 219 -3.61 -0.48 22.63
C LEU A 219 -2.84 -1.69 22.11
N GLN A 220 -3.02 -2.80 22.83
CA GLN A 220 -2.50 -4.10 22.45
C GLN A 220 -3.63 -4.95 21.88
N SER A 221 -3.27 -5.82 20.93
CA SER A 221 -4.23 -6.76 20.37
C SER A 221 -4.75 -7.74 21.43
N LYS A 222 -6.05 -8.06 21.36
CA LYS A 222 -6.71 -9.04 22.21
C LYS A 222 -6.26 -10.49 21.95
N VAL A 223 -5.51 -10.69 20.87
CA VAL A 223 -4.96 -11.98 20.45
C VAL A 223 -3.48 -11.84 20.11
N ASN A 224 -2.72 -12.93 20.21
CA ASN A 224 -1.38 -12.98 19.66
C ASN A 224 -1.48 -13.29 18.15
N TRP A 225 -1.16 -12.34 17.28
CA TRP A 225 -1.18 -12.56 15.83
C TRP A 225 -0.08 -13.48 15.31
N HIS A 226 0.90 -13.86 16.15
CA HIS A 226 2.07 -14.65 15.75
C HIS A 226 2.88 -14.01 14.63
N TYR A 227 3.04 -12.68 14.65
CA TYR A 227 3.76 -11.95 13.59
C TYR A 227 5.22 -12.41 13.45
N ASP A 228 5.92 -12.72 14.53
CA ASP A 228 7.29 -13.25 14.47
C ASP A 228 7.36 -14.51 13.59
N ASP A 229 6.39 -15.40 13.77
CA ASP A 229 6.28 -16.67 13.04
C ASP A 229 5.85 -16.47 11.58
N ILE A 230 4.90 -15.56 11.34
CA ILE A 230 4.36 -15.25 10.02
C ILE A 230 5.42 -14.54 9.18
N TYR A 231 6.08 -13.52 9.73
CA TYR A 231 7.11 -12.74 9.03
C TYR A 231 8.35 -13.59 8.77
N LYS A 232 8.73 -14.46 9.73
CA LYS A 232 9.80 -15.44 9.50
C LYS A 232 9.45 -16.44 8.40
N LEU A 233 8.21 -16.93 8.35
CA LEU A 233 7.76 -17.81 7.27
C LEU A 233 7.89 -17.11 5.91
N ILE A 234 7.38 -15.89 5.78
CA ILE A 234 7.45 -15.12 4.53
C ILE A 234 8.89 -14.97 4.06
N HIS A 235 9.79 -14.49 4.92
CA HIS A 235 11.19 -14.32 4.57
C HIS A 235 11.96 -15.64 4.36
N SER A 236 11.49 -16.75 4.93
CA SER A 236 12.07 -18.07 4.65
C SER A 236 11.71 -18.59 3.26
N LEU A 237 10.51 -18.27 2.77
CA LEU A 237 10.00 -18.69 1.46
C LEU A 237 10.50 -17.76 0.35
N GLN A 238 10.44 -16.45 0.58
CA GLN A 238 10.93 -15.42 -0.33
C GLN A 238 11.70 -14.34 0.46
N PRO A 239 13.04 -14.48 0.62
CA PRO A 239 13.86 -13.59 1.45
C PRO A 239 13.92 -12.13 1.02
N ASN A 240 13.42 -11.81 -0.18
CA ASN A 240 13.37 -10.46 -0.75
C ASN A 240 11.96 -9.88 -0.79
N CYS A 241 10.94 -10.66 -0.43
CA CYS A 241 9.55 -10.23 -0.35
C CYS A 241 9.44 -9.12 0.70
N LEU A 242 8.77 -8.02 0.36
CA LEU A 242 8.49 -6.95 1.29
C LEU A 242 7.25 -7.26 2.15
N ILE A 243 7.22 -6.78 3.38
CA ILE A 243 6.08 -6.90 4.27
C ILE A 243 5.65 -5.50 4.71
N SER A 244 4.35 -5.24 4.59
CA SER A 244 3.71 -4.14 5.31
C SER A 244 2.42 -4.64 5.94
N ASN A 245 2.06 -4.03 7.06
CA ASN A 245 0.83 -4.32 7.77
C ASN A 245 0.14 -3.01 8.07
N ASN A 246 -1.05 -2.82 7.49
CA ASN A 246 -1.90 -1.68 7.73
C ASN A 246 -2.61 -1.81 9.08
N HIS A 247 -1.82 -1.89 10.14
CA HIS A 247 -2.32 -1.98 11.50
C HIS A 247 -2.51 -0.59 12.15
N HIS A 248 -2.28 0.50 11.41
CA HIS A 248 -2.38 1.89 11.88
C HIS A 248 -1.52 2.24 13.10
N LEU A 249 -0.40 1.54 13.30
CA LEU A 249 0.60 1.79 14.34
C LEU A 249 1.96 2.07 13.68
N THR A 250 2.96 2.39 14.49
CA THR A 250 4.36 2.44 14.01
C THR A 250 4.82 1.02 13.63
N PRO A 251 5.58 0.83 12.54
CA PRO A 251 6.01 -0.48 12.10
C PRO A 251 6.74 -1.29 13.18
N ILE A 252 6.47 -2.59 13.20
CA ILE A 252 7.16 -3.55 14.07
C ILE A 252 8.30 -4.26 13.33
N GLN A 253 9.16 -4.94 14.09
CA GLN A 253 10.28 -5.67 13.52
C GLN A 253 9.79 -6.74 12.53
N GLY A 254 10.42 -6.79 11.35
CA GLY A 254 10.02 -7.68 10.25
C GLY A 254 9.30 -6.96 9.12
N GLU A 255 8.81 -5.73 9.36
CA GLU A 255 8.19 -4.92 8.31
C GLU A 255 9.24 -4.14 7.51
N ASP A 256 8.94 -3.95 6.22
CA ASP A 256 9.87 -3.39 5.25
C ASP A 256 9.43 -2.03 4.71
N PHE A 257 8.14 -1.70 4.82
CA PHE A 257 7.58 -0.38 4.50
C PHE A 257 6.35 -0.06 5.35
N GLN A 258 6.07 1.22 5.54
CA GLN A 258 4.93 1.70 6.31
C GLN A 258 3.81 2.21 5.40
N ALA A 259 2.60 1.68 5.60
CA ALA A 259 1.40 2.13 4.91
C ALA A 259 0.65 3.23 5.69
N PHE A 260 0.01 4.14 4.95
CA PHE A 260 -0.93 5.14 5.45
C PHE A 260 -2.22 5.07 4.61
N GLU A 261 -3.37 4.98 5.27
CA GLU A 261 -4.66 4.86 4.58
C GLU A 261 -5.37 6.21 4.49
N LYS A 262 -5.72 6.63 3.26
CA LYS A 262 -6.50 7.85 2.95
C LYS A 262 -5.93 9.15 3.54
N ASP A 263 -4.67 9.13 3.91
CA ASP A 263 -3.92 10.27 4.45
C ASP A 263 -2.46 10.19 4.00
N LEU A 264 -1.86 11.36 3.82
CA LEU A 264 -0.43 11.48 3.59
C LEU A 264 0.34 11.19 4.89
N PRO A 265 1.61 10.75 4.82
CA PRO A 265 2.41 10.50 6.03
C PRO A 265 2.41 11.68 7.00
N GLY A 266 2.11 11.40 8.28
CA GLY A 266 1.99 12.41 9.34
C GLY A 266 0.62 13.10 9.42
N GLY A 267 -0.30 12.80 8.50
CA GLY A 267 -1.70 13.22 8.56
C GLY A 267 -2.55 12.33 9.47
N ASN A 268 -3.76 12.81 9.77
CA ASN A 268 -4.81 12.05 10.45
C ASN A 268 -6.19 12.69 10.18
N SER A 269 -6.49 13.02 8.92
CA SER A 269 -7.77 13.65 8.57
C SER A 269 -8.95 12.66 8.62
N THR A 270 -8.66 11.37 8.49
CA THR A 270 -9.66 10.29 8.46
C THR A 270 -9.83 9.57 9.79
N GLY A 271 -8.90 9.73 10.74
CA GLY A 271 -8.87 8.99 12.00
C GLY A 271 -8.04 7.71 11.97
N PHE A 272 -7.58 7.27 10.79
CA PHE A 272 -6.71 6.09 10.63
C PHE A 272 -5.22 6.40 10.83
N GLY A 273 -4.85 7.68 10.76
CA GLY A 273 -3.49 8.17 10.96
C GLY A 273 -3.10 8.36 12.43
N GLY A 274 -2.10 9.22 12.67
CA GLY A 274 -1.62 9.60 14.00
C GLY A 274 -0.49 8.73 14.58
N GLN A 275 -0.06 7.70 13.85
CA GLN A 275 1.16 6.94 14.12
C GLN A 275 2.42 7.75 13.78
N SER A 276 3.54 7.40 14.39
CA SER A 276 4.82 8.02 14.04
C SER A 276 5.26 7.61 12.63
N VAL A 277 5.81 8.56 11.87
CA VAL A 277 6.40 8.28 10.55
C VAL A 277 7.78 7.66 10.75
N SER A 278 7.94 6.42 10.29
CA SER A 278 9.17 5.65 10.43
C SER A 278 10.25 6.07 9.40
N GLN A 279 11.42 5.44 9.49
CA GLN A 279 12.50 5.59 8.49
C GLN A 279 12.44 4.56 7.36
N LEU A 280 11.46 3.64 7.39
CA LEU A 280 11.23 2.71 6.29
C LEU A 280 10.71 3.46 5.06
N PRO A 281 10.78 2.87 3.86
CA PRO A 281 9.95 3.30 2.74
C PRO A 281 8.49 3.50 3.18
N LEU A 282 7.84 4.51 2.61
CA LEU A 282 6.47 4.89 2.97
C LEU A 282 5.56 4.69 1.75
N GLU A 283 4.32 4.31 1.99
CA GLU A 283 3.26 4.22 0.99
C GLU A 283 2.00 4.83 1.56
N THR A 284 1.29 5.62 0.76
CA THR A 284 -0.06 6.09 1.07
C THR A 284 -1.03 5.54 0.03
N CYS A 285 -2.16 4.98 0.48
CA CYS A 285 -3.19 4.46 -0.40
C CYS A 285 -4.44 5.35 -0.38
N GLU A 286 -5.07 5.51 -1.55
CA GLU A 286 -6.28 6.32 -1.72
C GLU A 286 -7.21 5.73 -2.78
N THR A 287 -8.50 6.04 -2.67
CA THR A 287 -9.53 5.62 -3.62
C THR A 287 -9.79 6.67 -4.70
N MET A 288 -10.17 6.26 -5.92
CA MET A 288 -10.61 7.21 -6.95
C MET A 288 -11.98 7.84 -6.64
N ASN A 289 -12.83 7.13 -5.89
CA ASN A 289 -14.07 7.66 -5.31
C ASN A 289 -14.03 7.51 -3.78
N ASN A 290 -15.12 7.16 -3.10
CA ASN A 290 -15.13 6.90 -1.65
C ASN A 290 -15.00 5.41 -1.28
N SER A 291 -15.01 4.51 -2.26
CA SER A 291 -15.10 3.07 -2.06
C SER A 291 -13.83 2.36 -2.56
N TRP A 292 -13.37 1.33 -1.84
CA TRP A 292 -12.27 0.50 -2.31
C TRP A 292 -12.78 -0.51 -3.34
N GLY A 293 -13.74 -1.35 -2.95
CA GLY A 293 -14.47 -2.25 -3.82
C GLY A 293 -15.52 -1.52 -4.67
N PHE A 294 -15.99 -2.18 -5.74
CA PHE A 294 -16.98 -1.61 -6.65
C PHE A 294 -18.27 -1.18 -5.91
N ASN A 295 -18.69 0.06 -6.16
CA ASN A 295 -19.94 0.62 -5.67
C ASN A 295 -20.71 1.27 -6.81
N ILE A 296 -21.87 0.70 -7.16
CA ILE A 296 -22.69 1.12 -8.30
C ILE A 296 -23.31 2.51 -8.11
N ASN A 297 -23.38 3.01 -6.87
CA ASN A 297 -23.97 4.31 -6.53
C ASN A 297 -22.93 5.40 -6.24
N ASP A 298 -21.64 5.05 -6.14
CA ASP A 298 -20.60 6.02 -5.81
C ASP A 298 -20.05 6.72 -7.06
N ARG A 299 -20.63 7.89 -7.35
CA ARG A 299 -20.24 8.79 -8.45
C ARG A 299 -19.33 9.94 -7.99
N LYS A 300 -18.86 9.93 -6.74
CA LYS A 300 -18.03 11.01 -6.18
C LYS A 300 -16.56 10.80 -6.55
N TYR A 301 -16.29 10.81 -7.85
CA TYR A 301 -14.95 10.66 -8.40
C TYR A 301 -14.09 11.88 -8.05
N LYS A 302 -12.89 11.64 -7.53
CA LYS A 302 -11.84 12.66 -7.40
C LYS A 302 -11.43 13.10 -8.81
N SER A 303 -11.10 14.38 -8.97
CA SER A 303 -10.64 14.86 -10.27
C SER A 303 -9.23 14.33 -10.57
N THR A 304 -8.89 14.17 -11.85
CA THR A 304 -7.53 13.83 -12.29
C THR A 304 -6.49 14.79 -11.70
N LYS A 305 -6.84 16.08 -11.62
CA LYS A 305 -6.00 17.11 -11.01
C LYS A 305 -5.71 16.80 -9.54
N ASP A 306 -6.72 16.47 -8.75
CA ASP A 306 -6.55 16.16 -7.32
C ASP A 306 -5.70 14.90 -7.12
N LEU A 307 -5.86 13.89 -7.98
CA LEU A 307 -5.07 12.66 -7.92
C LEU A 307 -3.60 12.89 -8.30
N ILE A 308 -3.32 13.72 -9.31
CA ILE A 308 -1.95 14.13 -9.65
C ILE A 308 -1.35 14.95 -8.51
N HIS A 309 -2.11 15.86 -7.90
CA HIS A 309 -1.66 16.61 -6.74
C HIS A 309 -1.36 15.69 -5.56
N TYR A 310 -2.17 14.66 -5.33
CA TYR A 310 -1.92 13.67 -4.29
C TYR A 310 -0.61 12.92 -4.53
N LEU A 311 -0.36 12.47 -5.77
CA LEU A 311 0.90 11.84 -6.18
C LEU A 311 2.12 12.75 -5.92
N ILE A 312 2.04 14.02 -6.33
CA ILE A 312 3.10 15.01 -6.14
C ILE A 312 3.36 15.22 -4.64
N ASN A 313 2.31 15.39 -3.83
CA ASN A 313 2.45 15.58 -2.40
C ASN A 313 3.03 14.33 -1.72
N ALA A 314 2.59 13.12 -2.09
CA ALA A 314 3.16 11.87 -1.59
C ALA A 314 4.66 11.78 -1.91
N ALA A 315 5.06 12.04 -3.16
CA ALA A 315 6.46 12.05 -3.55
C ALA A 315 7.27 13.10 -2.78
N SER A 316 6.69 14.27 -2.53
CA SER A 316 7.31 15.34 -1.73
C SER A 316 7.50 15.00 -0.25
N LEU A 317 6.74 14.04 0.27
CA LEU A 317 6.89 13.47 1.62
C LEU A 317 7.70 12.17 1.62
N ASN A 318 8.35 11.86 0.49
CA ASN A 318 9.14 10.66 0.26
C ASN A 318 8.33 9.35 0.30
N ALA A 319 7.02 9.42 0.07
CA ALA A 319 6.13 8.27 0.00
C ALA A 319 5.79 7.86 -1.43
N ASN A 320 5.43 6.60 -1.58
CA ASN A 320 4.75 6.07 -2.75
C ASN A 320 3.25 6.37 -2.66
N PHE A 321 2.60 6.50 -3.81
CA PHE A 321 1.15 6.59 -3.92
C PHE A 321 0.57 5.30 -4.51
N LEU A 322 -0.34 4.66 -3.79
CA LEU A 322 -1.04 3.45 -4.19
C LEU A 322 -2.50 3.79 -4.49
N LEU A 323 -2.83 3.99 -5.77
CA LEU A 323 -4.15 4.45 -6.19
C LEU A 323 -5.07 3.26 -6.53
N ASN A 324 -6.23 3.20 -5.88
CA ASN A 324 -7.15 2.08 -6.00
C ASN A 324 -8.10 2.14 -7.20
N VAL A 325 -8.33 0.96 -7.79
CA VAL A 325 -9.49 0.64 -8.62
C VAL A 325 -10.31 -0.49 -7.98
N GLY A 326 -11.65 -0.37 -8.09
CA GLY A 326 -12.60 -1.43 -7.75
C GLY A 326 -13.27 -1.96 -9.02
N PRO A 327 -12.78 -3.09 -9.60
CA PRO A 327 -13.38 -3.67 -10.80
C PRO A 327 -14.82 -4.13 -10.58
N MET A 328 -15.62 -4.05 -11.64
CA MET A 328 -17.00 -4.55 -11.66
C MET A 328 -17.03 -6.08 -11.62
N ALA A 329 -18.19 -6.65 -11.29
CA ALA A 329 -18.35 -8.11 -11.12
C ALA A 329 -17.98 -8.95 -12.34
N ASP A 330 -18.03 -8.37 -13.54
CA ASP A 330 -17.60 -8.99 -14.79
C ASP A 330 -16.07 -9.05 -14.96
N GLY A 331 -15.30 -8.41 -14.08
CA GLY A 331 -13.84 -8.36 -14.13
C GLY A 331 -13.27 -7.15 -14.89
N THR A 332 -14.11 -6.23 -15.37
CA THR A 332 -13.66 -5.00 -16.02
C THR A 332 -13.43 -3.85 -15.02
N ILE A 333 -12.43 -3.02 -15.26
CA ILE A 333 -12.24 -1.77 -14.52
C ILE A 333 -13.20 -0.73 -15.10
N GLN A 334 -13.86 0.03 -14.23
CA GLN A 334 -14.83 1.07 -14.60
C GLN A 334 -14.23 2.05 -15.64
N PRO A 335 -14.96 2.38 -16.73
CA PRO A 335 -14.45 3.29 -17.77
C PRO A 335 -13.97 4.65 -17.22
N GLU A 336 -14.63 5.17 -16.19
CA GLU A 336 -14.27 6.43 -15.50
C GLU A 336 -12.87 6.32 -14.87
N PHE A 337 -12.55 5.17 -14.29
CA PHE A 337 -11.23 4.90 -13.72
C PHE A 337 -10.18 4.72 -14.81
N VAL A 338 -10.51 4.05 -15.91
CA VAL A 338 -9.61 3.87 -17.06
C VAL A 338 -9.25 5.22 -17.70
N GLU A 339 -10.23 6.11 -17.92
CA GLU A 339 -9.95 7.43 -18.50
C GLU A 339 -9.13 8.30 -17.54
N THR A 340 -9.46 8.31 -16.24
CA THR A 340 -8.68 9.02 -15.22
C THR A 340 -7.21 8.54 -15.20
N LEU A 341 -6.98 7.22 -15.21
CA LEU A 341 -5.64 6.65 -15.24
C LEU A 341 -4.87 6.97 -16.51
N LYS A 342 -5.56 7.03 -17.65
CA LYS A 342 -4.97 7.44 -18.93
C LYS A 342 -4.54 8.91 -18.91
N GLU A 343 -5.36 9.80 -18.35
CA GLU A 343 -5.00 11.21 -18.18
C GLU A 343 -3.81 11.39 -17.22
N ILE A 344 -3.78 10.65 -16.10
CA ILE A 344 -2.61 10.59 -15.21
C ILE A 344 -1.40 10.09 -15.99
N GLY A 345 -1.55 9.05 -16.81
CA GLY A 345 -0.50 8.51 -17.68
C GLY A 345 0.09 9.53 -18.65
N VAL A 346 -0.74 10.40 -19.23
CA VAL A 346 -0.27 11.52 -20.07
C VAL A 346 0.62 12.47 -19.27
N TRP A 347 0.20 12.83 -18.04
CA TRP A 347 1.01 13.68 -17.16
C TRP A 347 2.32 12.99 -16.74
N MET A 348 2.26 11.71 -16.35
CA MET A 348 3.43 10.91 -15.97
C MET A 348 4.42 10.74 -17.13
N GLY A 349 3.93 10.61 -18.38
CA GLY A 349 4.79 10.54 -19.56
C GLY A 349 5.62 11.80 -19.78
N LYS A 350 5.07 12.97 -19.44
CA LYS A 350 5.75 14.28 -19.57
C LYS A 350 6.63 14.60 -18.36
N ASN A 351 6.13 14.29 -17.16
CA ASN A 351 6.68 14.83 -15.91
C ASN A 351 7.20 13.74 -14.95
N GLY A 352 7.12 12.46 -15.30
CA GLY A 352 7.44 11.36 -14.39
C GLY A 352 8.88 11.35 -13.87
N ASN A 353 9.84 11.97 -14.57
CA ASN A 353 11.22 12.14 -14.09
C ASN A 353 11.33 13.00 -12.82
N THR A 354 10.30 13.79 -12.51
CA THR A 354 10.16 14.61 -11.30
C THR A 354 9.53 13.85 -10.13
N ILE A 355 9.11 12.61 -10.38
CA ILE A 355 8.50 11.73 -9.39
C ILE A 355 9.40 10.51 -9.19
N TYR A 356 9.65 9.71 -10.23
CA TYR A 356 10.40 8.45 -10.11
C TYR A 356 11.85 8.64 -9.68
N GLY A 357 12.27 7.85 -8.70
CA GLY A 357 13.60 7.89 -8.12
C GLY A 357 13.94 9.21 -7.40
N THR A 358 12.94 10.06 -7.14
CA THR A 358 13.14 11.27 -6.33
C THR A 358 13.08 10.97 -4.84
N ARG A 359 13.50 11.94 -4.03
CA ARG A 359 13.37 11.99 -2.58
C ARG A 359 12.58 13.23 -2.18
N GLY A 360 11.74 13.07 -1.17
CA GLY A 360 10.96 14.13 -0.56
C GLY A 360 11.63 14.70 0.70
N ASN A 361 10.90 15.53 1.43
CA ASN A 361 11.30 16.23 2.65
C ASN A 361 12.57 17.08 2.49
N VAL A 362 12.90 17.46 1.25
CA VAL A 362 14.04 18.33 0.94
C VAL A 362 13.75 19.80 1.22
N MET A 363 12.48 20.17 1.21
CA MET A 363 11.99 21.49 1.58
C MET A 363 10.61 21.36 2.21
N LYS A 364 10.25 22.27 3.14
CA LYS A 364 8.90 22.35 3.69
C LYS A 364 7.89 22.70 2.58
N PRO A 365 6.64 22.20 2.64
CA PRO A 365 5.58 22.66 1.75
C PRO A 365 5.41 24.17 1.76
N GLN A 366 5.03 24.72 0.62
CA GLN A 366 4.77 26.14 0.38
C GLN A 366 3.30 26.34 0.05
N ASP A 367 2.78 27.56 0.23
CA ASP A 367 1.38 27.88 -0.09
C ASP A 367 1.00 27.65 -1.55
N TRP A 368 2.00 27.62 -2.45
CA TRP A 368 1.85 27.40 -3.88
C TRP A 368 2.21 25.96 -4.32
N GLY A 369 2.85 25.15 -3.46
CA GLY A 369 3.23 23.79 -3.81
C GLY A 369 4.39 23.19 -3.04
N VAL A 370 5.09 22.22 -3.64
CA VAL A 370 6.02 21.33 -2.93
C VAL A 370 7.27 21.00 -3.75
N PHE A 371 8.19 20.25 -3.16
CA PHE A 371 9.47 19.91 -3.77
C PHE A 371 9.74 18.41 -3.78
N THR A 372 10.33 17.94 -4.87
CA THR A 372 11.02 16.64 -4.95
C THR A 372 12.46 16.87 -5.38
N ALA A 373 13.36 15.92 -5.11
CA ALA A 373 14.76 16.03 -5.54
C ALA A 373 15.31 14.72 -6.06
N LYS A 374 16.18 14.79 -7.05
CA LYS A 374 16.98 13.68 -7.56
C LYS A 374 18.42 14.15 -7.73
N ASP A 375 19.31 13.57 -6.93
CA ASP A 375 20.72 13.96 -6.88
C ASP A 375 20.87 15.49 -6.63
N LYS A 376 21.49 16.20 -7.58
CA LYS A 376 21.67 17.66 -7.55
C LYS A 376 20.58 18.43 -8.31
N THR A 377 19.47 17.79 -8.65
CA THR A 377 18.34 18.42 -9.34
C THR A 377 17.13 18.44 -8.42
N TRP A 378 16.63 19.62 -8.10
CA TRP A 378 15.40 19.80 -7.34
C TRP A 378 14.28 20.23 -8.28
N PHE A 379 13.07 19.74 -8.05
CA PHE A 379 11.88 20.09 -8.80
C PHE A 379 10.91 20.79 -7.86
N ALA A 380 10.57 22.04 -8.18
CA ALA A 380 9.54 22.79 -7.49
C ALA A 380 8.23 22.65 -8.27
N HIS A 381 7.26 21.97 -7.69
CA HIS A 381 5.94 21.72 -8.26
C HIS A 381 4.98 22.83 -7.83
N ILE A 382 4.60 23.71 -8.75
CA ILE A 382 3.60 24.76 -8.49
C ILE A 382 2.23 24.21 -8.84
N ILE A 383 1.60 23.58 -7.86
CA ILE A 383 0.28 22.94 -7.96
C ILE A 383 -0.87 23.90 -7.63
N LYS A 384 -0.56 25.05 -7.04
CA LYS A 384 -1.50 26.16 -6.83
C LYS A 384 -0.89 27.47 -7.31
N THR A 385 -1.58 28.15 -8.22
CA THR A 385 -1.13 29.45 -8.74
C THR A 385 -0.91 30.43 -7.56
N PRO A 386 0.29 31.00 -7.43
CA PRO A 386 0.58 31.96 -6.36
C PRO A 386 -0.24 33.24 -6.53
N ASN A 387 -0.62 33.89 -5.43
CA ASN A 387 -1.30 35.21 -5.47
C ASN A 387 -0.39 36.29 -6.09
N GLN A 388 0.92 36.19 -5.87
CA GLN A 388 1.95 37.02 -6.49
C GLN A 388 2.57 36.25 -7.65
N THR A 389 2.37 36.73 -8.88
CA THR A 389 2.77 35.99 -10.10
C THR A 389 4.08 36.46 -10.73
N ASP A 390 4.67 37.57 -10.25
CA ASP A 390 5.99 38.03 -10.73
C ASP A 390 7.15 37.22 -10.17
N TYR A 391 6.97 36.61 -8.99
CA TYR A 391 7.98 35.76 -8.35
C TYR A 391 7.34 34.83 -7.31
N ILE A 392 8.05 33.73 -7.01
CA ILE A 392 7.87 32.96 -5.78
C ILE A 392 9.06 33.20 -4.85
N PHE A 393 8.80 33.25 -3.55
CA PHE A 393 9.83 33.24 -2.51
C PHE A 393 9.84 31.87 -1.84
N ILE A 394 11.03 31.27 -1.76
CA ILE A 394 11.29 29.97 -1.15
C ILE A 394 12.05 30.23 0.15
N PRO A 395 11.36 30.27 1.31
CA PRO A 395 11.97 30.57 2.59
C PRO A 395 12.95 29.47 2.97
N GLU A 396 14.02 29.84 3.67
CA GLU A 396 14.99 28.93 4.27
C GLU A 396 15.75 28.02 3.28
N MET A 397 15.67 28.27 1.97
CA MET A 397 16.43 27.52 0.97
C MET A 397 17.93 27.86 1.06
N LYS A 398 18.71 26.94 1.64
CA LYS A 398 20.17 27.10 1.86
C LYS A 398 21.02 26.56 0.72
N GLN A 399 20.46 25.68 -0.10
CA GLN A 399 21.14 25.04 -1.21
C GLN A 399 21.49 26.09 -2.25
N LYS A 400 22.76 26.11 -2.67
CA LYS A 400 23.22 27.06 -3.68
C LYS A 400 22.73 26.62 -5.05
N ILE A 401 21.96 27.50 -5.71
CA ILE A 401 21.40 27.24 -7.02
C ILE A 401 22.42 27.66 -8.08
N LYS A 402 22.68 26.76 -9.03
CA LYS A 402 23.47 27.01 -10.23
C LYS A 402 22.60 27.56 -11.37
N LYS A 403 21.44 26.95 -11.61
CA LYS A 403 20.49 27.31 -12.67
C LYS A 403 19.06 26.97 -12.25
N CYS A 404 18.09 27.75 -12.74
CA CYS A 404 16.65 27.46 -12.65
C CYS A 404 16.03 27.55 -14.04
N TYR A 405 15.13 26.63 -14.38
CA TYR A 405 14.41 26.67 -15.64
C TYR A 405 13.00 26.11 -15.51
N LEU A 406 12.08 26.62 -16.32
CA LEU A 406 10.80 25.95 -16.54
C LEU A 406 11.05 24.60 -17.23
N MET A 407 10.49 23.53 -16.67
CA MET A 407 10.81 22.19 -17.15
C MET A 407 10.29 21.94 -18.56
N ASP A 408 9.12 22.49 -18.91
CA ASP A 408 8.41 22.25 -20.17
C ASP A 408 9.05 22.93 -21.38
N SER A 409 9.45 24.18 -21.22
CA SER A 409 9.96 25.07 -22.26
C SER A 409 11.48 25.21 -22.20
N LYS A 410 12.11 24.73 -21.13
CA LYS A 410 13.53 24.94 -20.79
C LYS A 410 13.92 26.43 -20.73
N LYS A 411 12.95 27.33 -20.58
CA LYS A 411 13.17 28.76 -20.38
C LYS A 411 13.90 28.97 -19.06
N GLU A 412 15.08 29.57 -19.12
CA GLU A 412 15.85 29.92 -17.93
C GLU A 412 15.12 31.00 -17.11
N LEU A 413 15.03 30.78 -15.80
CA LEU A 413 14.41 31.69 -14.85
C LEU A 413 15.49 32.39 -14.04
N LYS A 414 15.34 33.71 -13.89
CA LYS A 414 16.20 34.48 -12.99
C LYS A 414 15.84 34.13 -11.55
N PHE A 415 16.84 34.11 -10.69
CA PHE A 415 16.66 33.92 -9.25
C PHE A 415 17.62 34.81 -8.46
N LYS A 416 17.28 35.09 -7.21
CA LYS A 416 18.13 35.83 -6.27
C LYS A 416 18.11 35.12 -4.92
N GLN A 417 19.27 34.63 -4.48
CA GLN A 417 19.41 34.01 -3.16
C GLN A 417 19.80 35.06 -2.12
N GLN A 418 19.14 35.04 -0.98
CA GLN A 418 19.32 35.91 0.17
C GLN A 418 19.45 35.05 1.45
N PRO A 419 19.95 35.59 2.56
CA PRO A 419 20.06 34.85 3.82
C PRO A 419 18.75 34.19 4.28
N GLU A 420 17.61 34.86 4.04
CA GLU A 420 16.27 34.41 4.41
C GLU A 420 15.66 33.37 3.46
N GLY A 421 16.18 33.23 2.23
CA GLY A 421 15.62 32.33 1.22
C GLY A 421 15.93 32.74 -0.22
N THR A 422 15.20 32.14 -1.17
CA THR A 422 15.44 32.34 -2.61
C THR A 422 14.21 32.92 -3.30
N PHE A 423 14.39 34.01 -4.04
CA PHE A 423 13.40 34.52 -4.99
C PHE A 423 13.62 33.87 -6.35
N VAL A 424 12.57 33.33 -6.97
CA VAL A 424 12.57 32.89 -8.37
C VAL A 424 11.56 33.72 -9.14
N TYR A 425 12.04 34.46 -10.15
CA TYR A 425 11.22 35.40 -10.91
C TYR A 425 10.48 34.69 -12.04
N LEU A 426 9.17 34.91 -12.11
CA LEU A 426 8.20 34.20 -12.96
C LEU A 426 7.57 35.11 -14.03
N ASN A 427 8.19 36.25 -14.37
CA ASN A 427 7.65 37.15 -15.38
C ASN A 427 7.46 36.44 -16.73
N GLY A 428 6.23 36.47 -17.23
CA GLY A 428 5.83 35.83 -18.49
C GLY A 428 5.85 34.30 -18.43
N VAL A 429 5.74 33.70 -17.25
CA VAL A 429 5.45 32.27 -17.08
C VAL A 429 3.95 32.07 -17.25
N LYS A 430 3.57 31.14 -18.14
CA LYS A 430 2.18 30.67 -18.25
C LYS A 430 2.02 29.47 -17.32
N PHE A 431 1.21 29.62 -16.28
CA PHE A 431 0.96 28.52 -15.35
C PHE A 431 0.09 27.44 -16.01
N ASP A 432 0.55 26.20 -15.87
CA ASP A 432 -0.25 25.01 -16.14
C ASP A 432 -1.33 24.85 -15.05
N ALA A 433 -2.52 24.40 -15.45
CA ALA A 433 -3.66 24.28 -14.55
C ALA A 433 -3.53 23.12 -13.54
N ILE A 434 -2.67 22.14 -13.85
CA ILE A 434 -2.37 20.98 -13.01
C ILE A 434 -1.05 21.22 -12.29
N ASP A 435 0.06 21.41 -13.00
CA ASP A 435 1.38 21.56 -12.37
C ASP A 435 2.38 22.31 -13.25
N THR A 436 2.88 23.44 -12.73
CA THR A 436 3.99 24.16 -13.34
C THR A 436 5.28 23.80 -12.61
N ILE A 437 6.21 23.15 -13.31
CA ILE A 437 7.43 22.61 -12.70
C ILE A 437 8.63 23.49 -13.02
N ILE A 438 9.34 23.91 -11.97
CA ILE A 438 10.65 24.56 -12.06
C ILE A 438 11.72 23.54 -11.69
N GLU A 439 12.67 23.32 -12.59
CA GLU A 439 13.83 22.48 -12.36
C GLU A 439 15.01 23.36 -11.91
N MET A 440 15.61 23.02 -10.77
CA MET A 440 16.68 23.75 -10.11
C MET A 440 17.92 22.87 -10.02
N GLN A 441 19.01 23.29 -10.64
CA GLN A 441 20.31 22.63 -10.51
C GLN A 441 21.05 23.17 -9.28
N ILE A 442 21.32 22.31 -8.32
CA ILE A 442 22.06 22.60 -7.09
C ILE A 442 23.57 22.35 -7.31
N GLN A 443 24.42 23.12 -6.61
CA GLN A 443 25.88 23.00 -6.71
C GLN A 443 26.46 21.74 -6.07
#